data_AF-A0A8J2R5S9-F1
#
_entry.id   AF-A0A8J2R5S9-F1
#
_cell.length_a   1.000
_cell.length_b   1.000
_cell.length_c   1.000
_cell.angle_alpha   90.00
_cell.angle_beta   90.00
_cell.angle_gamma   90.00
#
_symmetry.space_group_name_H-M   'P 1'
#
loop_
_entity.id
_entity.type
_entity.pdbx_description
1 polymer ?
#
loop_
_entity_poly.entity_id
_entity_poly.type
_entity_poly.pdbx_seq_one_letter_code
_entity_poly.pdbx_strand_id
1 'polypeptide(L)'
;MMDTYEKQYKIPEDICASASRPDIFLFSRILKRVVMIELTVPWETNIPKDHTIKVNKYYELTNELTRNRFVVDLYAVEVGARGITAKSLYNLLKDLGLSRTRINAFLERTSKAALVGSFQIWLGRERSLDSGGERITRVS
;
A
#
# COMPACT_ATOMS: atom_id res chain seq x y z
N MET A 1 -23.39 9.75 5.34
CA MET A 1 -23.63 8.50 4.60
C MET A 1 -22.87 8.61 3.31
N MET A 2 -21.65 8.05 3.24
CA MET A 2 -20.83 8.08 2.03
C MET A 2 -21.19 6.84 1.21
N ASP A 3 -22.03 7.03 0.21
CA ASP A 3 -22.13 6.09 -0.91
C ASP A 3 -20.75 5.97 -1.57
N THR A 4 -20.28 4.75 -1.80
CA THR A 4 -19.30 4.46 -2.87
C THR A 4 -19.32 2.98 -3.17
N TYR A 5 -20.31 2.57 -3.97
CA TYR A 5 -20.26 1.37 -4.80
C TYR A 5 -19.18 1.56 -5.91
N GLU A 6 -17.95 1.89 -5.53
CA GLU A 6 -16.79 1.92 -6.41
C GLU A 6 -16.53 0.48 -6.85
N LYS A 7 -16.72 0.20 -8.14
CA LYS A 7 -16.44 -1.10 -8.74
C LYS A 7 -14.92 -1.34 -8.63
N GLN A 8 -14.53 -2.02 -7.56
CA GLN A 8 -13.12 -2.35 -7.28
C GLN A 8 -12.49 -2.97 -8.52
N TYR A 9 -11.30 -2.47 -8.88
CA TYR A 9 -10.62 -2.95 -10.07
C TYR A 9 -10.32 -4.45 -9.95
N LYS A 10 -10.24 -5.10 -11.11
CA LYS A 10 -9.82 -6.49 -11.25
C LYS A 10 -8.66 -6.54 -12.23
N ILE A 11 -7.69 -7.40 -11.95
CA ILE A 11 -6.64 -7.72 -12.91
C ILE A 11 -7.33 -8.40 -14.10
N PRO A 12 -7.10 -7.95 -15.34
CA PRO A 12 -7.70 -8.59 -16.51
C PRO A 12 -7.27 -10.05 -16.63
N GLU A 13 -8.21 -10.93 -16.97
CA GLU A 13 -7.98 -12.39 -17.04
C GLU A 13 -6.90 -12.76 -18.06
N ASP A 14 -6.77 -11.99 -19.14
CA ASP A 14 -5.73 -12.19 -20.15
C ASP A 14 -4.31 -11.84 -19.67
N ILE A 15 -4.20 -11.12 -18.53
CA ILE A 15 -2.93 -10.83 -17.87
C ILE A 15 -2.64 -11.89 -16.81
N CYS A 16 -3.57 -12.09 -15.87
CA CYS A 16 -3.49 -13.10 -14.82
C CYS A 16 -4.84 -13.23 -14.10
N ALA A 17 -5.33 -14.45 -13.93
CA ALA A 17 -6.57 -14.73 -13.19
C ALA A 17 -6.29 -14.72 -11.69
N SER A 18 -6.31 -13.54 -11.07
CA SER A 18 -6.03 -13.38 -9.64
C SER A 18 -7.05 -12.49 -8.93
N ALA A 19 -7.38 -12.86 -7.70
CA ALA A 19 -8.17 -12.03 -6.78
C ALA A 19 -7.32 -11.01 -6.01
N SER A 20 -5.98 -11.10 -6.12
CA SER A 20 -5.05 -10.17 -5.49
C SER A 20 -5.22 -8.75 -6.01
N ARG A 21 -5.07 -7.79 -5.09
CA ARG A 21 -5.28 -6.36 -5.36
C ARG A 21 -4.21 -5.52 -4.69
N PRO A 22 -3.07 -5.29 -5.37
CA PRO A 22 -2.17 -4.20 -5.03
C PRO A 22 -2.91 -2.86 -4.95
N ASP A 23 -2.38 -1.87 -4.26
CA ASP A 23 -3.00 -0.53 -4.28
C ASP A 23 -2.95 0.08 -5.69
N ILE A 24 -1.89 -0.19 -6.44
CA ILE A 24 -1.75 0.20 -7.84
C ILE A 24 -1.25 -0.98 -8.66
N PHE A 25 -1.92 -1.26 -9.78
CA PHE A 25 -1.54 -2.28 -10.75
C PHE A 25 -1.46 -1.67 -12.15
N LEU A 26 -0.25 -1.56 -12.70
CA LEU A 26 0.01 -1.06 -14.05
C LEU A 26 0.52 -2.20 -14.91
N PHE A 27 0.12 -2.24 -16.17
CA PHE A 27 0.60 -3.27 -17.08
C PHE A 27 0.64 -2.80 -18.53
N SER A 28 1.54 -3.40 -19.31
CA SER A 28 1.64 -3.20 -20.75
C SER A 28 1.70 -4.54 -21.45
N ARG A 29 0.72 -4.80 -22.31
CA ARG A 29 0.65 -6.01 -23.15
C ARG A 29 1.77 -6.06 -24.17
N ILE A 30 2.15 -4.90 -24.72
CA ILE A 30 3.17 -4.76 -25.75
C ILE A 30 4.56 -4.98 -25.14
N LEU A 31 4.85 -4.29 -24.03
CA LEU A 31 6.15 -4.42 -23.35
C LEU A 31 6.27 -5.70 -22.52
N LYS A 32 5.17 -6.45 -22.37
CA LYS A 32 5.05 -7.60 -21.46
C LYS A 32 5.63 -7.26 -20.07
N ARG A 33 5.17 -6.14 -19.50
CA ARG A 33 5.60 -5.69 -18.18
C ARG A 33 4.42 -5.38 -17.27
N VAL A 34 4.57 -5.70 -16.00
CA VAL A 34 3.66 -5.32 -14.92
C VAL A 34 4.45 -4.57 -13.86
N VAL A 35 3.86 -3.48 -13.34
CA VAL A 35 4.36 -2.76 -12.16
C VAL A 35 3.26 -2.80 -11.10
N MET A 36 3.58 -3.34 -9.94
CA MET A 36 2.69 -3.42 -8.79
C MET A 36 3.24 -2.54 -7.67
N ILE A 37 2.37 -1.73 -7.07
CA ILE A 37 2.75 -0.88 -5.93
C ILE A 37 1.79 -1.17 -4.78
N GLU A 38 2.35 -1.48 -3.62
CA GLU A 38 1.63 -1.68 -2.37
C GLU A 38 2.15 -0.68 -1.34
N LEU A 39 1.26 0.17 -0.83
CA LEU A 39 1.56 1.14 0.20
C LEU A 39 1.27 0.57 1.58
N THR A 40 2.18 0.79 2.52
CA THR A 40 1.96 0.49 3.94
C THR A 40 2.37 1.67 4.81
N VAL A 41 1.58 1.96 5.84
CA VAL A 41 1.87 3.03 6.81
C VAL A 41 2.10 2.44 8.21
N PRO A 42 3.26 1.80 8.45
CA PRO A 42 3.51 1.12 9.72
C PRO A 42 4.07 2.07 10.77
N TRP A 43 4.13 1.61 12.03
CA TRP A 43 5.06 2.19 12.99
C TRP A 43 6.49 1.91 12.52
N GLU A 44 7.42 2.86 12.67
CA GLU A 44 8.70 2.82 11.94
C GLU A 44 9.55 1.57 12.24
N THR A 45 9.51 1.07 13.48
CA THR A 45 10.24 -0.15 13.86
C THR A 45 9.72 -1.41 13.16
N ASN A 46 8.48 -1.37 12.65
CA ASN A 46 7.85 -2.52 11.98
C ASN A 46 8.09 -2.52 10.47
N ILE A 47 8.66 -1.45 9.89
CA ILE A 47 8.89 -1.33 8.44
C ILE A 47 9.55 -2.60 7.84
N PRO A 48 10.65 -3.17 8.38
CA PRO A 48 11.29 -4.33 7.77
C PRO A 48 10.40 -5.59 7.78
N LYS A 49 9.65 -5.77 8.86
CA LYS A 49 8.74 -6.91 9.02
C LYS A 49 7.57 -6.79 8.04
N ASP A 50 6.92 -5.64 8.01
CA ASP A 50 5.74 -5.42 7.17
C ASP A 50 6.11 -5.46 5.68
N HIS A 51 7.29 -4.94 5.31
CA HIS A 51 7.84 -5.09 3.95
C HIS A 51 7.91 -6.55 3.53
N THR A 52 8.50 -7.42 4.37
CA THR A 52 8.63 -8.85 4.08
C THR A 52 7.27 -9.53 3.93
N ILE A 53 6.31 -9.20 4.80
CA ILE A 53 4.94 -9.74 4.74
C ILE A 53 4.27 -9.34 3.42
N LYS A 54 4.38 -8.07 3.02
CA LYS A 54 3.75 -7.55 1.81
C LYS A 54 4.38 -8.08 0.53
N VAL A 55 5.70 -8.25 0.49
CA VAL A 55 6.38 -8.92 -0.63
C VAL A 55 5.89 -10.36 -0.75
N ASN A 56 5.86 -11.10 0.36
CA ASN A 56 5.40 -12.50 0.36
C ASN A 56 3.93 -12.65 -0.03
N LYS A 57 3.07 -11.69 0.33
CA LYS A 57 1.64 -11.66 -0.07
C LYS A 57 1.46 -11.77 -1.59
N TYR A 58 2.38 -11.19 -2.37
CA TYR A 58 2.28 -11.17 -3.83
C TYR A 58 3.17 -12.20 -4.52
N TYR A 59 3.84 -13.07 -3.77
CA TYR A 59 4.75 -14.07 -4.33
C TYR A 59 4.08 -14.95 -5.40
N GLU A 60 2.92 -15.52 -5.11
CA GLU A 60 2.17 -16.35 -6.07
C GLU A 60 1.76 -15.57 -7.32
N LEU A 61 1.26 -14.34 -7.15
CA LEU A 61 0.87 -13.47 -8.26
C LEU A 61 2.09 -13.12 -9.14
N THR A 62 3.23 -12.79 -8.53
CA THR A 62 4.46 -12.51 -9.29
C THR A 62 4.90 -13.71 -10.11
N ASN A 63 4.86 -14.91 -9.52
CA ASN A 63 5.22 -16.15 -10.21
C ASN A 63 4.28 -16.46 -11.38
N GLU A 64 2.97 -16.26 -11.21
CA GLU A 64 2.01 -16.47 -12.29
C GLU A 64 2.19 -15.47 -13.44
N LEU A 65 2.41 -14.20 -13.12
CA LEU A 65 2.71 -13.18 -14.12
C LEU A 65 4.01 -13.50 -14.89
N THR A 66 5.05 -13.95 -14.19
CA THR A 66 6.29 -14.40 -14.83
C THR A 66 6.07 -15.63 -15.73
N ARG A 67 5.25 -16.61 -15.30
CA ARG A 67 4.83 -17.74 -16.16
C ARG A 67 4.08 -17.27 -17.40
N ASN A 68 3.28 -16.21 -17.27
CA ASN A 68 2.58 -15.54 -18.37
C ASN A 68 3.51 -14.62 -19.20
N ARG A 69 4.83 -14.75 -19.02
CA ARG A 69 5.91 -14.05 -19.74
C ARG A 69 5.93 -12.54 -19.51
N PHE A 70 5.42 -12.06 -18.38
CA PHE A 70 5.60 -10.67 -17.96
C PHE A 70 6.88 -10.50 -17.14
N VAL A 71 7.59 -9.40 -17.40
CA VAL A 71 8.56 -8.82 -16.45
C VAL A 71 7.75 -8.13 -15.36
N VAL A 72 8.06 -8.42 -14.09
CA VAL A 72 7.26 -7.94 -12.96
C VAL A 72 8.12 -7.11 -12.01
N ASP A 73 7.75 -5.84 -11.85
CA ASP A 73 8.34 -4.94 -10.88
C ASP A 73 7.36 -4.77 -9.69
N LEU A 74 7.69 -5.33 -8.53
CA LEU A 74 6.90 -5.17 -7.30
C LEU A 74 7.56 -4.16 -6.36
N TYR A 75 6.84 -3.10 -6.05
CA TYR A 75 7.24 -2.06 -5.10
C TYR A 75 6.36 -2.10 -3.86
N ALA A 76 6.83 -2.77 -2.81
CA ALA A 76 6.32 -2.54 -1.46
C ALA A 76 6.95 -1.24 -0.93
N VAL A 77 6.12 -0.23 -0.68
CA VAL A 77 6.54 1.10 -0.24
C VAL A 77 5.99 1.43 1.13
N GLU A 78 6.86 1.94 1.99
CA GLU A 78 6.53 2.20 3.39
C GLU A 78 6.71 3.67 3.74
N VAL A 79 5.75 4.18 4.51
CA VAL A 79 5.83 5.51 5.10
C VAL A 79 5.47 5.38 6.57
N GLY A 80 6.41 5.65 7.45
CA GLY A 80 6.20 5.61 8.89
C GLY A 80 5.04 6.51 9.32
N ALA A 81 4.24 6.02 10.27
CA ALA A 81 3.10 6.74 10.81
C ALA A 81 3.48 8.11 11.41
N ARG A 82 4.73 8.34 11.81
CA ARG A 82 5.24 9.64 12.28
C ARG A 82 5.79 10.52 11.15
N GLY A 83 5.53 10.15 9.90
CA GLY A 83 5.98 10.87 8.71
C GLY A 83 7.39 10.48 8.24
N ILE A 84 7.98 9.39 8.72
CA ILE A 84 9.30 8.95 8.26
C ILE A 84 9.16 8.21 6.93
N THR A 85 9.62 8.78 5.83
CA THR A 85 9.56 8.12 4.51
C THR A 85 10.67 7.08 4.37
N ALA A 86 10.31 5.84 4.01
CA ALA A 86 11.30 4.79 3.77
C ALA A 86 12.01 4.97 2.41
N LYS A 87 13.18 4.33 2.29
CA LYS A 87 13.97 4.31 1.04
C LYS A 87 13.23 3.66 -0.12
N SER A 88 12.32 2.73 0.15
CA SER A 88 11.47 2.05 -0.84
C SER A 88 10.65 3.06 -1.67
N LEU A 89 10.04 4.06 -1.02
CA LEU A 89 9.30 5.12 -1.71
C LEU A 89 10.21 5.97 -2.60
N TYR A 90 11.41 6.33 -2.11
CA TYR A 90 12.40 7.06 -2.92
C TYR A 90 12.81 6.26 -4.16
N ASN A 91 13.10 4.96 -4.00
CA ASN A 91 13.50 4.08 -5.09
C ASN A 91 12.39 3.95 -6.14
N LEU A 92 11.14 3.73 -5.71
CA LEU A 92 9.99 3.73 -6.62
C LEU A 92 9.93 5.00 -7.47
N LEU A 93 9.99 6.18 -6.83
CA LEU A 93 9.86 7.45 -7.55
C LEU A 93 11.04 7.70 -8.50
N LYS A 94 12.25 7.26 -8.10
CA LYS A 94 13.44 7.30 -8.95
C LYS A 94 13.29 6.39 -10.17
N ASP A 95 12.83 5.17 -9.98
CA ASP A 95 12.66 4.18 -11.05
C ASP A 95 11.54 4.57 -12.02
N LEU A 96 10.51 5.27 -11.53
CA LEU A 96 9.48 5.93 -12.35
C LEU A 96 10.01 7.17 -13.11
N GLY A 97 11.27 7.54 -12.93
CA GLY A 97 11.94 8.60 -13.70
C GLY A 97 11.64 10.02 -13.22
N LEU A 98 11.20 10.21 -11.97
CA LEU A 98 10.98 11.55 -11.44
C LEU A 98 12.31 12.27 -11.17
N SER A 99 12.33 13.58 -11.42
CA SER A 99 13.49 14.42 -11.06
C SER A 99 13.65 14.52 -9.54
N ARG A 100 14.88 14.72 -9.07
CA ARG A 100 15.20 14.85 -7.63
C ARG A 100 14.31 15.87 -6.92
N THR A 101 14.05 17.01 -7.55
CA THR A 101 13.16 18.05 -6.99
C THR A 101 11.74 17.53 -6.78
N ARG A 102 11.18 16.81 -7.77
CA ARG A 102 9.83 16.23 -7.67
C ARG A 102 9.78 15.11 -6.65
N ILE A 103 10.84 14.29 -6.55
CA ILE A 103 10.94 13.25 -5.52
C ILE A 103 10.89 13.86 -4.13
N ASN A 104 11.74 14.85 -3.84
CA ASN A 104 11.78 15.49 -2.52
C ASN A 104 10.43 16.12 -2.15
N ALA A 105 9.80 16.83 -3.09
CA ALA A 105 8.47 17.40 -2.88
C ALA A 105 7.38 16.32 -2.65
N PHE A 106 7.50 15.15 -3.30
CA PHE A 106 6.59 14.03 -3.07
C PHE A 106 6.80 13.41 -1.69
N LEU A 107 8.05 13.17 -1.29
CA LEU A 107 8.39 12.63 0.02
C LEU A 107 7.88 13.53 1.16
N GLU A 108 8.06 14.85 1.03
CA GLU A 108 7.59 15.81 2.03
C GLU A 108 6.06 15.79 2.16
N ARG A 109 5.32 15.79 1.05
CA ARG A 109 3.85 15.71 1.08
C ARG A 109 3.37 14.39 1.67
N THR A 110 4.02 13.29 1.33
CA THR A 110 3.66 11.97 1.82
C THR A 110 3.94 11.83 3.32
N SER A 111 5.07 12.36 3.79
CA SER A 111 5.42 12.47 5.21
C SER A 111 4.33 13.20 6.00
N LYS A 112 3.94 14.40 5.52
CA LYS A 112 2.87 15.20 6.13
C LYS A 112 1.53 14.46 6.14
N ALA A 113 1.17 13.83 5.03
CA ALA A 113 -0.07 13.07 4.91
C ALA A 113 -0.12 11.89 5.89
N ALA A 114 0.98 11.14 6.03
CA ALA A 114 1.07 10.02 6.96
C ALA A 114 0.94 10.48 8.42
N LEU A 115 1.63 11.57 8.79
CA LEU A 115 1.56 12.15 10.13
C LEU A 115 0.16 12.65 10.48
N VAL A 116 -0.48 13.39 9.57
CA VAL A 116 -1.84 13.90 9.78
C VAL A 116 -2.83 12.72 9.85
N GLY A 117 -2.75 11.78 8.92
CA GLY A 117 -3.64 10.62 8.88
C GLY A 117 -3.54 9.75 10.13
N SER A 118 -2.32 9.45 10.58
CA SER A 118 -2.10 8.65 11.79
C SER A 118 -2.60 9.37 13.04
N PHE A 119 -2.40 10.68 13.13
CA PHE A 119 -2.91 11.50 14.24
C PHE A 119 -4.44 11.53 14.26
N GLN A 120 -5.10 11.64 13.10
CA GLN A 120 -6.56 11.57 13.03
C GLN A 120 -7.11 10.21 13.46
N ILE A 121 -6.47 9.11 13.04
CA ILE A 121 -6.82 7.75 13.52
C ILE A 121 -6.66 7.67 15.04
N TRP A 122 -5.58 8.24 15.58
CA TRP A 122 -5.31 8.28 17.00
C TRP A 122 -6.35 9.09 17.78
N LEU A 123 -6.78 10.25 17.29
CA LEU A 123 -7.86 11.03 17.90
C LEU A 123 -9.22 10.31 17.82
N GLY A 124 -9.47 9.61 16.70
CA GLY A 124 -10.71 8.86 16.50
C GLY A 124 -10.91 7.70 17.48
N ARG A 125 -9.82 7.12 18.01
CA ARG A 125 -9.89 5.98 18.95
C ARG A 125 -10.61 6.32 20.25
N GLU A 126 -10.51 7.56 20.70
CA GLU A 126 -11.09 8.02 21.97
C GLU A 126 -12.61 8.16 21.82
N ARG A 127 -13.05 8.64 20.65
CA ARG A 127 -14.46 8.80 20.29
C ARG A 127 -15.23 7.48 20.18
N SER A 128 -14.54 6.38 19.84
CA SER A 128 -15.10 5.02 19.82
C SER A 128 -15.15 4.34 21.19
N LEU A 129 -14.41 4.84 22.19
CA LEU A 129 -14.46 4.32 23.56
C LEU A 129 -15.59 4.99 24.36
N ASP A 130 -15.88 6.26 24.10
CA ASP A 130 -16.96 7.02 24.75
C ASP A 130 -18.38 6.63 24.31
N SER A 131 -18.51 5.83 23.24
CA SER A 131 -19.79 5.30 22.74
C SER A 131 -20.06 3.84 23.18
N GLY A 132 -19.20 3.26 24.03
CA GLY A 132 -19.26 1.87 24.51
C GLY A 132 -19.64 1.74 25.98
N GLY A 133 -20.74 2.38 26.39
CA GLY A 133 -21.32 2.29 27.73
C GLY A 133 -22.39 1.21 27.88
N GLU A 134 -22.21 0.01 27.32
CA GLU A 134 -23.01 -1.15 27.72
C GLU A 134 -22.11 -2.39 27.80
N ARG A 135 -21.68 -2.69 29.03
CA ARG A 135 -21.00 -3.94 29.39
C ARG A 135 -21.99 -5.09 29.22
N ILE A 136 -21.88 -5.84 28.13
CA ILE A 136 -22.34 -7.23 28.12
C ILE A 136 -21.26 -8.06 28.82
N THR A 137 -21.62 -8.55 29.99
CA THR A 137 -20.82 -9.40 30.88
C THR A 137 -20.20 -10.60 30.15
N ARG A 138 -18.89 -10.79 30.32
CA ARG A 138 -18.25 -12.09 30.15
C ARG A 138 -18.83 -13.06 31.21
N VAL A 139 -19.44 -14.13 30.76
CA VAL A 139 -19.31 -15.46 31.38
C VAL A 139 -17.97 -15.97 30.84
N SER A 140 -16.96 -16.36 31.62
CA SER A 140 -16.87 -16.93 32.97
C SER A 140 -15.59 -16.47 33.67
#